data_AF-A0A9D2WRB0-F1
#
_entry.id   AF-A0A9D2WRB0-F1
#
_cell.length_a   1.000
_cell.length_b   1.000
_cell.length_c   1.000
_cell.angle_alpha   90.00
_cell.angle_beta   90.00
_cell.angle_gamma   90.00
#
_symmetry.space_group_name_H-M   'P 1'
#
loop_
_entity.id
_entity.type
_entity.pdbx_description
1 polymer ?
#
loop_
_entity_poly.entity_id
_entity_poly.type
_entity_poly.pdbx_seq_one_letter_code
_entity_poly.pdbx_strand_id
1 'polypeptide(L)' 'MKFTDMDMLQDYEKDTRMAAIAYALVETEIIDPNLRKIMSKAAASAARSQKNFMELIIKKGDRP' A
#
# COMPACT_ATOMS: atom_id res chain seq x y z
N MET A 1 -4.02 -16.25 -19.95
CA MET A 1 -3.88 -16.33 -18.49
C MET A 1 -5.15 -15.77 -17.87
N LYS A 2 -5.79 -16.43 -16.90
CA LYS A 2 -6.90 -15.84 -16.13
C LYS A 2 -6.33 -15.50 -14.76
N PHE A 3 -6.37 -14.23 -14.37
CA PHE A 3 -5.98 -13.83 -13.02
C PHE A 3 -7.00 -14.35 -12.02
N THR A 4 -6.52 -15.04 -11.00
CA THR A 4 -7.35 -15.51 -9.90
C THR A 4 -7.60 -14.37 -8.91
N ASP A 5 -8.61 -14.52 -8.06
CA ASP A 5 -8.84 -13.58 -6.96
C ASP A 5 -7.61 -13.42 -6.06
N MET A 6 -6.80 -14.49 -5.91
CA MET A 6 -5.57 -14.42 -5.11
C MET A 6 -4.48 -13.62 -5.81
N ASP A 7 -4.30 -13.81 -7.13
CA ASP A 7 -3.35 -12.99 -7.91
C ASP A 7 -3.69 -11.50 -7.79
N MET A 8 -4.99 -11.17 -7.89
CA MET A 8 -5.47 -9.79 -7.76
C MET A 8 -5.24 -9.23 -6.35
N LEU A 9 -5.44 -10.04 -5.30
CA LEU A 9 -5.20 -9.61 -3.92
C LEU A 9 -3.70 -9.37 -3.66
N GLN A 10 -2.83 -10.25 -4.14
CA GLN A 10 -1.39 -10.13 -4.01
C GLN A 10 -0.85 -8.92 -4.78
N ASP A 11 -1.33 -8.68 -6.00
CA ASP A 11 -0.95 -7.50 -6.78
C ASP A 11 -1.39 -6.20 -6.07
N TYR A 12 -2.61 -6.18 -5.53
CA TYR A 12 -3.08 -5.02 -4.78
C TYR A 12 -2.29 -4.77 -3.48
N GLU A 13 -1.95 -5.82 -2.72
CA GLU A 13 -1.06 -5.71 -1.55
C GLU A 13 0.29 -5.11 -1.96
N LYS A 14 0.88 -5.60 -3.05
CA LYS A 14 2.16 -5.12 -3.58
C LYS A 14 2.08 -3.65 -3.98
N ASP A 15 1.04 -3.26 -4.71
CA ASP A 15 0.85 -1.87 -5.15
C ASP A 15 0.66 -0.92 -3.97
N THR A 16 -0.13 -1.33 -2.97
CA THR A 16 -0.34 -0.50 -1.76
C THR A 16 0.92 -0.41 -0.90
N ARG A 17 1.74 -1.47 -0.83
CA ARG A 17 3.06 -1.45 -0.20
C ARG A 17 4.01 -0.48 -0.92
N MET A 18 4.07 -0.55 -2.25
CA MET A 18 4.91 0.35 -3.05
C MET A 18 4.45 1.80 -2.93
N ALA A 19 3.14 2.06 -2.96
CA ALA A 19 2.58 3.39 -2.76
C ALA A 19 2.92 3.96 -1.38
N ALA A 20 2.82 3.15 -0.32
CA ALA A 20 3.19 3.58 1.03
C ALA A 20 4.65 4.04 1.11
N ILE A 21 5.56 3.27 0.53
CA ILE A 21 7.00 3.60 0.47
C ILE A 21 7.22 4.87 -0.36
N ALA A 22 6.62 4.96 -1.55
CA ALA A 22 6.80 6.09 -2.44
C ALA A 22 6.30 7.40 -1.81
N TYR A 23 5.10 7.40 -1.21
CA TYR A 23 4.57 8.60 -0.55
C TYR A 23 5.42 9.01 0.65
N ALA A 24 5.92 8.05 1.43
CA ALA A 24 6.81 8.34 2.55
C ALA A 24 8.14 8.94 2.10
N LEU A 25 8.70 8.46 0.97
CA LEU A 25 9.92 9.04 0.40
C LEU A 25 9.67 10.46 -0.12
N VAL A 26 8.63 10.65 -0.93
CA VAL A 26 8.27 11.96 -1.49
C VAL A 26 7.97 12.99 -0.38
N GLU A 27 7.35 12.57 0.73
CA GLU A 27 7.15 13.42 1.91
C GLU A 27 8.45 14.08 2.39
N THR A 28 9.58 13.36 2.34
CA THR A 28 10.89 13.88 2.78
C THR A 28 11.48 14.95 1.86
N GLU A 29 11.07 14.97 0.60
CA GLU A 29 11.57 15.90 -0.42
C GLU A 29 10.72 17.17 -0.55
N ILE A 30 9.49 17.15 -0.02
CA ILE A 30 8.57 18.28 -0.10
C ILE A 30 8.93 19.35 0.94
N ILE A 31 9.08 20.60 0.50
CA ILE A 31 9.28 21.77 1.37
C ILE A 31 7.95 22.31 1.91
N ASP A 32 6.92 22.38 1.05
CA ASP A 32 5.60 22.92 1.42
C ASP A 32 4.93 22.07 2.53
N PRO A 33 4.59 22.66 3.69
CA PRO A 33 4.11 21.90 4.83
C PRO A 33 2.72 21.29 4.61
N ASN A 34 1.88 21.89 3.77
CA ASN A 34 0.55 21.36 3.48
C ASN A 34 0.66 20.14 2.57
N LEU A 35 1.49 20.22 1.54
CA LEU A 35 1.74 19.12 0.63
C LEU A 35 2.47 17.96 1.33
N ARG A 36 3.40 18.25 2.25
CA ARG A 36 4.03 17.24 3.10
C ARG A 36 2.98 16.49 3.91
N LYS A 37 2.06 17.22 4.54
CA LYS A 37 0.95 16.63 5.32
C LYS A 37 0.02 15.77 4.46
N ILE A 38 -0.19 16.15 3.19
CA ILE A 38 -0.98 15.35 2.24
C ILE A 38 -0.26 14.02 1.95
N MET A 39 1.04 14.05 1.64
CA MET A 39 1.81 12.83 1.38
C MET A 39 1.90 11.92 2.59
N SER A 40 2.07 12.48 3.79
CA SER A 40 2.04 11.71 5.05
C SER A 40 0.73 10.95 5.23
N LYS A 41 -0.41 11.62 4.95
CA LYS A 41 -1.73 10.97 4.98
C LYS A 41 -1.89 9.91 3.89
N ALA A 42 -1.34 10.14 2.70
CA ALA A 42 -1.36 9.18 1.60
C ALA A 42 -0.56 7.92 1.95
N ALA A 43 0.67 8.08 2.48
CA ALA A 43 1.52 7.00 2.96
C ALA A 43 0.81 6.16 4.04
N ALA A 44 0.25 6.82 5.06
CA ALA A 44 -0.48 6.14 6.13
C ALA A 44 -1.74 5.39 5.62
N SER A 45 -2.43 5.94 4.62
CA SER A 45 -3.63 5.31 4.05
C SER A 45 -3.28 4.11 3.19
N ALA A 46 -2.22 4.20 2.38
CA ALA A 46 -1.68 3.09 1.60
C ALA A 46 -1.19 1.96 2.52
N ALA A 47 -0.47 2.27 3.60
CA ALA A 47 -0.01 1.29 4.59
C ALA A 47 -1.17 0.57 5.30
N ARG A 48 -2.23 1.29 5.66
CA ARG A 48 -3.45 0.66 6.22
C ARG A 48 -4.11 -0.27 5.20
N SER A 49 -4.16 0.12 3.94
CA SER A 49 -4.71 -0.73 2.88
C SER A 49 -3.86 -1.98 2.68
N GLN A 50 -2.53 -1.85 2.61
CA GLN A 50 -1.60 -2.97 2.51
C GLN A 50 -1.83 -3.98 3.64
N LYS A 51 -1.91 -3.50 4.88
CA LYS A 51 -2.16 -4.35 6.05
C LYS A 51 -3.48 -5.13 5.93
N ASN A 52 -4.58 -4.46 5.58
CA ASN A 52 -5.88 -5.12 5.46
C ASN A 52 -5.88 -6.25 4.43
N PHE A 53 -5.20 -6.04 3.29
CA PHE A 53 -5.15 -7.02 2.21
C PHE A 53 -4.16 -8.16 2.52
N MET A 54 -3.03 -7.86 3.15
CA MET A 54 -2.13 -8.87 3.70
C MET A 54 -2.86 -9.79 4.70
N GLU A 55 -3.64 -9.23 5.63
CA GLU A 55 -4.44 -10.01 6.58
C GLU A 55 -5.50 -10.88 5.89
N LEU A 56 -6.12 -10.36 4.82
CA LEU A 56 -7.09 -11.11 4.01
C LEU A 56 -6.44 -12.28 3.26
N ILE A 57 -5.27 -12.07 2.65
CA ILE A 57 -4.49 -13.10 1.95
C ILE A 57 -4.13 -14.23 2.92
N ILE A 58 -3.58 -13.88 4.08
CA ILE A 58 -3.23 -14.85 5.15
C ILE A 58 -4.47 -15.64 5.59
N LYS A 59 -5.61 -14.96 5.79
CA LYS A 59 -6.87 -15.60 6.20
C LYS A 59 -7.40 -16.57 5.13
N LYS A 60 -7.17 -16.29 3.85
CA LYS A 60 -7.55 -17.18 2.74
C LYS A 60 -6.64 -18.40 2.59
N GLY A 61 -5.60 -18.52 3.43
CA GLY A 61 -4.72 -19.68 3.49
C GLY A 61 -3.54 -19.62 2.53
N ASP A 62 -3.36 -18.48 1.86
CA ASP A 62 -2.20 -18.23 1.02
C ASP A 62 -1.09 -17.62 1.87
N ARG A 63 0.10 -18.23 1.84
CA ARG A 63 1.27 -17.74 2.57
C ARG A 63 2.14 -16.94 1.58
N PRO A 64 2.69 -15.78 1.99
CA PRO A 64 3.73 -15.13 1.21
C PRO A 64 4.97 -16.02 1.06
#